data_AF-A0AAW0DT80-F1
#
_entry.id   AF-A0AAW0DT80-F1
#
_cell.length_a   1.000
_cell.length_b   1.000
_cell.length_c   1.000
_cell.angle_alpha   90.00
_cell.angle_beta   90.00
_cell.angle_gamma   90.00
#
_symmetry.space_group_name_H-M   'P 1'
#
loop_
_entity.id
_entity.type
_entity.pdbx_description
1 polymer ?
#
loop_
_entity_poly.entity_id
_entity_poly.type
_entity_poly.pdbx_seq_one_letter_code
_entity_poly.pdbx_strand_id
1 'polypeptide(L)'
;MCTIETHWNDRRFDPDSPVLAALPRRNSGTCPRPSTAPTPAKSLGRCKRPQQYLKGFGIITTLPNEGDIGHISKVGALLIGSWDAAIKFPITRVDSMWHGWYMKRSDVVWILPNTSRIFLVTNAPYTTPKYLLAAALGIPCVSLTWVTDMRRERTIRDWSQYLLPQGFSEILKLRTSQMVDMDWGNSPEHTKRIMDNPASAKLFAGCSILCVTEETPSAQLDTSATGPKSLAMIILAMGADYVEIVDCVADRSKTAFDYVIYLKRSQFEVPDVDIQVDGEALWDGRAVKVRSWNWTKECLIANRLLPVRSSSARL
;
A
#
# COMPACT_ATOMS: atom_id res chain seq x y z
N MET A 1 23.65 -6.60 -23.05
CA MET A 1 23.59 -7.36 -21.79
C MET A 1 22.63 -6.63 -20.87
N CYS A 2 21.46 -7.19 -20.60
CA CYS A 2 20.48 -6.64 -19.68
C CYS A 2 20.90 -7.05 -18.26
N THR A 3 21.09 -6.10 -17.34
CA THR A 3 21.46 -6.39 -15.94
C THR A 3 20.20 -6.49 -15.07
N ILE A 4 20.31 -7.14 -13.91
CA ILE A 4 19.19 -7.27 -12.95
C ILE A 4 18.63 -5.89 -12.54
N GLU A 5 19.47 -4.85 -12.56
CA GLU A 5 19.08 -3.47 -12.22
C GLU A 5 18.06 -2.87 -13.20
N THR A 6 18.12 -3.20 -14.49
CA THR A 6 17.19 -2.64 -15.49
C THR A 6 15.79 -3.22 -15.38
N HIS A 7 15.63 -4.42 -14.82
CA HIS A 7 14.32 -5.04 -14.55
C HIS A 7 13.78 -4.75 -13.14
N TRP A 8 14.59 -4.18 -12.24
CA TRP A 8 14.15 -3.91 -10.87
C TRP A 8 13.07 -2.82 -10.81
N ASN A 9 13.20 -1.82 -11.69
CA ASN A 9 12.25 -0.71 -11.80
C ASN A 9 11.01 -1.05 -12.64
N ASP A 10 11.13 -2.03 -13.55
CA ASP A 10 10.01 -2.45 -14.40
C ASP A 10 9.45 -3.79 -13.89
N ARG A 11 8.66 -3.72 -12.79
CA ARG A 11 7.98 -4.88 -12.18
C ARG A 11 6.77 -5.36 -13.00
N ARG A 12 6.84 -5.25 -14.33
CA ARG A 12 5.87 -5.77 -15.29
C ARG A 12 6.21 -7.22 -15.61
N PHE A 13 5.22 -8.10 -15.52
CA PHE A 13 5.38 -9.50 -15.91
C PHE A 13 5.05 -9.63 -17.40
N ASP A 14 6.06 -9.95 -18.21
CA ASP A 14 5.90 -10.27 -19.62
C ASP A 14 5.89 -11.80 -19.78
N PRO A 15 4.75 -12.42 -20.15
CA PRO A 15 4.63 -13.87 -20.29
C PRO A 15 5.47 -14.46 -21.44
N ASP A 16 5.86 -13.66 -22.41
CA ASP A 16 6.69 -14.09 -23.55
C ASP A 16 8.19 -13.83 -23.33
N SER A 17 8.54 -13.20 -22.21
CA SER A 17 9.93 -12.99 -21.83
C SER A 17 10.56 -14.34 -21.47
N PRO A 18 11.70 -14.72 -22.08
CA PRO A 18 12.41 -15.94 -21.73
C PRO A 18 12.84 -15.83 -20.27
N VAL A 19 12.11 -16.54 -19.41
CA VAL A 19 12.30 -16.59 -17.96
C VAL A 19 13.79 -16.72 -17.64
N LEU A 20 14.28 -15.73 -16.88
CA LEU A 20 15.51 -15.72 -16.09
C LEU A 20 16.39 -16.95 -16.31
N ALA A 21 17.42 -16.81 -17.14
CA ALA A 21 18.52 -17.76 -17.17
C ALA A 21 18.96 -18.00 -15.73
N ALA A 22 18.76 -19.23 -15.24
CA ALA A 22 19.24 -19.64 -13.93
C ALA A 22 20.72 -19.25 -13.85
N LEU A 23 21.06 -18.32 -12.96
CA LEU A 23 22.45 -17.93 -12.78
C LEU A 23 23.24 -19.21 -12.45
N PRO A 24 24.37 -19.45 -13.13
CA PRO A 24 25.19 -20.62 -12.84
C PRO A 24 25.54 -20.58 -11.35
N ARG A 25 25.25 -21.68 -10.64
CA ARG A 25 25.65 -21.87 -9.25
C ARG A 25 27.15 -21.63 -9.16
N ARG A 26 27.54 -20.49 -8.59
CA ARG A 26 28.94 -20.18 -8.35
C ARG A 26 29.41 -21.05 -7.19
N ASN A 27 30.00 -22.19 -7.53
CA ASN A 27 30.84 -22.95 -6.61
C ASN A 27 32.10 -22.13 -6.33
N SER A 28 32.03 -21.25 -5.34
CA SER A 28 33.22 -20.62 -4.77
C SER A 28 33.10 -20.66 -3.25
N GLY A 29 33.74 -21.67 -2.68
CA GLY A 29 33.97 -21.75 -1.24
C GLY A 29 34.79 -20.57 -0.77
N THR A 30 34.16 -19.72 0.03
CA THR A 30 34.68 -18.98 1.19
C THR A 30 33.54 -18.04 1.57
N CYS A 31 32.60 -18.56 2.37
CA CYS A 31 31.60 -17.73 3.02
C CYS A 31 32.32 -16.97 4.14
N PRO A 32 32.37 -15.62 4.14
CA PRO A 32 32.79 -14.88 5.31
C PRO A 32 31.77 -15.17 6.41
N ARG A 33 32.22 -15.77 7.50
CA ARG A 33 31.41 -15.97 8.71
C ARG A 33 30.74 -14.64 9.08
N PRO A 34 29.41 -14.58 9.26
CA PRO A 34 28.81 -13.41 9.89
C PRO A 34 29.39 -13.30 11.30
N SER A 35 30.04 -12.17 11.59
CA SER A 35 30.52 -11.85 12.91
C SER A 35 29.33 -11.83 13.87
N THR A 36 29.31 -12.78 14.81
CA THR A 36 28.40 -12.83 15.95
C THR A 36 28.74 -11.70 16.92
N ALA A 37 28.54 -10.45 16.50
CA ALA A 37 28.58 -9.31 17.40
C ALA A 37 27.13 -8.96 17.75
N PRO A 38 26.67 -9.21 18.98
CA PRO A 38 25.38 -8.70 19.41
C PRO A 38 25.44 -7.17 19.38
N THR A 39 24.54 -6.56 18.61
CA THR A 39 24.28 -5.12 18.66
C THR A 39 23.99 -4.77 20.12
N PRO A 40 24.71 -3.82 20.75
CA PRO A 40 24.47 -3.50 22.15
C PRO A 40 23.06 -2.92 22.25
N ALA A 41 22.16 -3.67 22.89
CA ALA A 41 20.94 -3.13 23.43
C ALA A 41 21.36 -1.98 24.35
N LYS A 42 21.10 -0.73 23.94
CA LYS A 42 21.31 0.44 24.79
C LYS A 42 20.42 0.26 26.02
N SER A 43 20.99 -0.22 27.11
CA SER A 43 20.33 -0.27 28.40
C SER A 43 20.05 1.17 28.82
N LEU A 44 18.78 1.58 28.70
CA LEU A 44 18.33 2.87 29.17
C LEU A 44 18.56 2.94 30.68
N GLY A 45 19.42 3.87 31.09
CA GLY A 45 19.74 4.14 32.48
C GLY A 45 18.48 4.32 33.35
N ARG A 46 18.62 3.91 34.60
CA ARG A 46 17.57 3.88 35.63
C ARG A 46 17.20 5.30 36.07
N CYS A 47 16.37 6.00 35.29
CA CYS A 47 15.76 7.28 35.68
C CYS A 47 14.24 7.18 35.85
N LYS A 48 13.78 7.71 36.99
CA LYS A 48 12.46 7.59 37.62
C LYS A 48 11.33 8.38 36.92
N ARG A 49 11.05 8.09 35.65
CA ARG A 49 9.75 8.39 35.01
C ARG A 49 9.27 7.11 34.32
N PRO A 50 7.96 6.85 34.15
CA PRO A 50 7.55 5.81 33.21
C PRO A 50 8.19 6.18 31.87
N GLN A 51 9.19 5.42 31.46
CA GLN A 51 10.04 5.74 30.33
C GLN A 51 9.11 5.87 29.12
N GLN A 52 9.01 7.07 28.55
CA GLN A 52 8.29 7.30 27.30
C GLN A 52 9.13 6.75 26.14
N TYR A 53 9.51 5.47 26.21
CA TYR A 53 10.45 4.86 25.28
C TYR A 53 9.85 4.67 23.88
N LEU A 54 8.53 4.83 23.73
CA LEU A 54 7.85 4.85 22.43
C LEU A 54 7.57 6.27 21.91
N LYS A 55 8.21 7.30 22.48
CA LYS A 55 8.10 8.67 21.95
C LYS A 55 8.52 8.70 20.48
N GLY A 56 7.66 9.25 19.63
CA GLY A 56 7.86 9.34 18.18
C GLY A 56 7.34 8.15 17.37
N PHE A 57 6.76 7.14 18.02
CA PHE A 57 6.03 6.06 17.35
C PHE A 57 4.57 6.46 17.13
N GLY A 58 4.10 6.30 15.89
CA GLY A 58 2.70 6.29 15.51
C GLY A 58 2.23 4.86 15.30
N ILE A 59 1.11 4.49 15.91
CA ILE A 59 0.52 3.16 15.77
C ILE A 59 -0.88 3.32 15.22
N ILE A 60 -1.13 2.71 14.06
CA ILE A 60 -2.46 2.55 13.48
C ILE A 60 -2.92 1.13 13.75
N THR A 61 -4.17 0.97 14.19
CA THR A 61 -4.77 -0.35 14.42
C THR A 61 -5.94 -0.62 13.48
N THR A 62 -6.10 -1.89 13.10
CA THR A 62 -7.31 -2.39 12.42
C THR A 62 -8.19 -3.23 13.34
N LEU A 63 -7.83 -3.36 14.62
CA LEU A 63 -8.57 -4.17 15.57
C LEU A 63 -9.82 -3.41 16.07
N PRO A 64 -10.96 -4.10 16.25
CA PRO A 64 -12.17 -3.49 16.80
C PRO A 64 -12.02 -3.13 18.28
N ASN A 65 -11.15 -3.83 19.02
CA ASN A 65 -10.90 -3.60 20.44
C ASN A 65 -9.65 -2.73 20.65
N GLU A 66 -9.80 -1.41 20.52
CA GLU A 66 -8.73 -0.46 20.80
C GLU A 66 -8.27 -0.49 22.27
N GLY A 67 -9.10 -1.00 23.18
CA GLY A 67 -8.82 -1.11 24.62
C GLY A 67 -7.55 -1.90 24.93
N ASP A 68 -7.26 -2.94 24.13
CA ASP A 68 -6.05 -3.73 24.30
C ASP A 68 -4.79 -2.97 23.93
N ILE A 69 -4.86 -1.94 23.10
CA ILE A 69 -3.71 -1.14 22.68
C ILE A 69 -3.63 0.18 23.45
N GLY A 70 -4.73 0.71 24.01
CA GLY A 70 -4.78 2.04 24.64
C GLY A 70 -3.71 2.32 25.70
N HIS A 71 -3.13 1.28 26.31
CA HIS A 71 -2.00 1.39 27.23
C HIS A 71 -0.68 1.85 26.58
N ILE A 72 -0.48 1.71 25.27
CA ILE A 72 0.74 2.21 24.57
C ILE A 72 0.83 3.73 24.61
N SER A 73 -0.31 4.42 24.68
CA SER A 73 -0.35 5.87 24.80
C SER A 73 0.32 6.33 26.11
N LYS A 74 0.16 5.53 27.19
CA LYS A 74 0.76 5.79 28.50
C LYS A 74 2.30 5.70 28.49
N VAL A 75 2.88 4.98 27.51
CA VAL A 75 4.34 4.86 27.32
C VAL A 75 4.86 5.72 26.15
N GLY A 76 4.05 6.66 25.65
CA GLY A 76 4.47 7.73 24.75
C GLY A 76 4.22 7.50 23.26
N ALA A 77 3.59 6.39 22.86
CA ALA A 77 3.19 6.18 21.46
C ALA A 77 1.93 7.00 21.12
N LEU A 78 1.87 7.52 19.89
CA LEU A 78 0.68 8.16 19.34
C LEU A 78 -0.23 7.09 18.70
N LEU A 79 -1.43 6.92 19.24
CA LEU A 79 -2.45 6.08 18.62
C LEU A 79 -3.18 6.89 17.54
N ILE A 80 -3.24 6.35 16.34
CA ILE A 80 -3.80 7.01 15.15
C ILE A 80 -5.03 6.21 14.70
N GLY A 81 -6.20 6.84 14.78
CA GLY A 81 -7.47 6.19 14.45
C GLY A 81 -7.67 5.96 12.94
N SER A 82 -7.12 6.82 12.09
CA SER A 82 -7.25 6.75 10.63
C SER A 82 -6.02 7.32 9.91
N TRP A 83 -5.80 6.90 8.67
CA TRP A 83 -4.69 7.41 7.87
C TRP A 83 -4.79 8.92 7.58
N ASP A 84 -5.99 9.47 7.51
CA ASP A 84 -6.21 10.93 7.35
C ASP A 84 -5.63 11.77 8.49
N ALA A 85 -5.44 11.19 9.68
CA ALA A 85 -4.80 11.84 10.82
C ALA A 85 -3.25 11.80 10.75
N ALA A 86 -2.69 10.97 9.86
CA ALA A 86 -1.25 10.86 9.63
C ALA A 86 -0.78 11.50 8.32
N ILE A 87 -1.60 11.37 7.29
CA ILE A 87 -1.31 11.75 5.91
C ILE A 87 -2.53 12.47 5.36
N LYS A 88 -2.34 13.71 4.90
CA LYS A 88 -3.37 14.47 4.23
C LYS A 88 -3.36 14.12 2.74
N PHE A 89 -4.51 13.66 2.24
CA PHE A 89 -4.79 13.46 0.82
C PHE A 89 -5.78 14.53 0.37
N PRO A 90 -5.31 15.67 -0.18
CA PRO A 90 -6.21 16.71 -0.66
C PRO A 90 -7.09 16.17 -1.78
N ILE A 91 -8.38 16.46 -1.67
CA ILE A 91 -9.38 16.12 -2.67
C ILE A 91 -9.82 17.43 -3.30
N THR A 92 -9.81 17.48 -4.63
CA THR A 92 -10.32 18.63 -5.39
C THR A 92 -11.48 18.18 -6.25
N ARG A 93 -12.53 19.00 -6.33
CA ARG A 93 -13.66 18.74 -7.23
C ARG A 93 -13.24 19.03 -8.67
N VAL A 94 -13.68 18.17 -9.58
CA VAL A 94 -13.67 18.47 -11.02
C VAL A 94 -14.69 19.60 -11.24
N ASP A 95 -14.38 20.55 -12.14
CA ASP A 95 -15.16 21.80 -12.30
C ASP A 95 -16.69 21.59 -12.42
N SER A 96 -17.42 22.64 -12.04
CA SER A 96 -18.81 22.76 -11.56
C SER A 96 -19.97 22.05 -12.31
N MET A 97 -19.72 21.33 -13.39
CA MET A 97 -20.74 20.54 -14.09
C MET A 97 -20.72 19.04 -13.78
N TRP A 98 -19.63 18.52 -13.21
CA TRP A 98 -19.42 17.07 -13.10
C TRP A 98 -19.39 16.58 -11.66
N HIS A 99 -19.99 15.41 -11.40
CA HIS A 99 -19.96 14.72 -10.11
C HIS A 99 -18.63 13.98 -9.87
N GLY A 100 -17.51 14.67 -10.15
CA GLY A 100 -16.17 14.10 -10.08
C GLY A 100 -15.28 14.78 -9.05
N TRP A 101 -14.32 14.03 -8.51
CA TRP A 101 -13.24 14.59 -7.71
C TRP A 101 -11.94 13.86 -7.98
N TYR A 102 -10.80 14.52 -7.75
CA TYR A 102 -9.49 13.95 -8.00
C TYR A 102 -8.53 14.17 -6.85
N MET A 103 -7.48 13.34 -6.84
CA MET A 103 -6.30 13.45 -5.97
C MET A 103 -5.04 13.42 -6.85
N LYS A 104 -4.03 14.18 -6.43
CA LYS A 104 -2.70 14.17 -7.05
C LYS A 104 -1.67 13.70 -6.04
N ARG A 105 -0.70 12.90 -6.50
CA ARG A 105 0.40 12.42 -5.65
C ARG A 105 1.23 13.57 -5.09
N SER A 106 1.48 14.61 -5.88
CA SER A 106 2.23 15.81 -5.50
C SER A 106 1.65 16.56 -4.31
N ASP A 107 0.35 16.40 -4.08
CA ASP A 107 -0.40 17.18 -3.09
C ASP A 107 -0.49 16.44 -1.75
N VAL A 108 -0.02 15.18 -1.69
CA VAL A 108 -0.05 14.37 -0.48
C VAL A 108 1.01 14.85 0.51
N VAL A 109 0.58 15.15 1.74
CA VAL A 109 1.45 15.72 2.77
C VAL A 109 1.39 14.90 4.05
N TRP A 110 2.56 14.60 4.60
CA TRP A 110 2.70 14.05 5.95
C TRP A 110 2.41 15.13 7.01
N ILE A 111 1.47 14.87 7.93
CA ILE A 111 0.99 15.89 8.88
C ILE A 111 1.43 15.68 10.34
N LEU A 112 2.18 14.62 10.65
CA LEU A 112 2.62 14.31 12.02
C LEU A 112 4.11 14.67 12.24
N PRO A 113 4.44 15.92 12.63
CA PRO A 113 5.83 16.38 12.66
C PRO A 113 6.72 15.63 13.66
N ASN A 114 6.12 15.10 14.74
CA ASN A 114 6.85 14.44 15.82
C ASN A 114 6.88 12.90 15.70
N THR A 115 6.37 12.35 14.60
CA THR A 115 6.30 10.91 14.38
C THR A 115 7.31 10.50 13.32
N SER A 116 8.39 9.86 13.77
CA SER A 116 9.46 9.35 12.90
C SER A 116 9.28 7.87 12.53
N ARG A 117 8.43 7.14 13.28
CA ARG A 117 8.16 5.72 13.04
C ARG A 117 6.67 5.51 13.03
N ILE A 118 6.14 4.92 11.97
CA ILE A 118 4.73 4.54 11.91
C ILE A 118 4.61 3.05 11.60
N PHE A 119 3.70 2.37 12.28
CA PHE A 119 3.43 0.95 12.10
C PHE A 119 1.93 0.73 12.05
N LEU A 120 1.51 -0.23 11.22
CA LEU A 120 0.17 -0.78 11.32
C LEU A 120 0.21 -2.05 12.17
N VAL A 121 -0.56 -2.07 13.26
CA VAL A 121 -0.62 -3.20 14.19
C VAL A 121 -1.95 -3.92 14.01
N THR A 122 -1.89 -5.23 13.86
CA THR A 122 -3.07 -6.08 13.72
C THR A 122 -2.78 -7.51 14.14
N ASN A 123 -3.79 -8.36 14.31
CA ASN A 123 -3.64 -9.77 14.69
C ASN A 123 -3.50 -10.70 13.47
N ALA A 124 -3.91 -10.26 12.28
CA ALA A 124 -3.89 -11.07 11.07
C ALA A 124 -3.70 -10.22 9.81
N PRO A 125 -3.17 -10.79 8.72
CA PRO A 125 -3.14 -10.12 7.43
C PRO A 125 -4.56 -9.97 6.90
N TYR A 126 -5.08 -8.74 6.89
CA TYR A 126 -6.42 -8.43 6.40
C TYR A 126 -6.37 -7.66 5.08
N THR A 127 -7.46 -7.72 4.31
CA THR A 127 -7.64 -6.87 3.14
C THR A 127 -8.48 -5.62 3.46
N THR A 128 -8.34 -5.08 4.67
CA THR A 128 -9.00 -3.83 5.04
C THR A 128 -8.29 -2.65 4.36
N PRO A 129 -8.97 -1.53 4.08
CA PRO A 129 -8.33 -0.40 3.42
C PRO A 129 -7.16 0.19 4.22
N LYS A 130 -7.24 0.19 5.55
CA LYS A 130 -6.10 0.59 6.41
C LYS A 130 -4.87 -0.29 6.16
N TYR A 131 -5.05 -1.61 6.08
CA TYR A 131 -3.97 -2.57 5.84
C TYR A 131 -3.39 -2.43 4.44
N LEU A 132 -4.26 -2.35 3.42
CA LEU A 132 -3.84 -2.21 2.03
C LEU A 132 -3.11 -0.89 1.79
N LEU A 133 -3.56 0.21 2.40
CA LEU A 133 -2.87 1.51 2.30
C LEU A 133 -1.48 1.44 2.93
N ALA A 134 -1.33 0.81 4.09
CA ALA A 134 -0.03 0.58 4.72
C ALA A 134 0.92 -0.20 3.80
N ALA A 135 0.43 -1.30 3.22
CA ALA A 135 1.19 -2.13 2.28
C ALA A 135 1.60 -1.33 1.02
N ALA A 136 0.70 -0.53 0.46
CA ALA A 136 0.98 0.30 -0.71
C ALA A 136 2.04 1.39 -0.43
N LEU A 137 2.05 1.95 0.78
CA LEU A 137 3.07 2.89 1.25
C LEU A 137 4.38 2.21 1.67
N GLY A 138 4.43 0.88 1.74
CA GLY A 138 5.58 0.13 2.26
C GLY A 138 5.79 0.31 3.76
N ILE A 139 4.72 0.58 4.51
CA ILE A 139 4.74 0.69 5.96
C ILE A 139 4.60 -0.71 6.56
N PRO A 140 5.47 -1.11 7.52
CA PRO A 140 5.38 -2.42 8.15
C PRO A 140 4.05 -2.66 8.86
N CYS A 141 3.34 -3.70 8.42
CA CYS A 141 2.19 -4.28 9.11
C CYS A 141 2.68 -5.40 10.04
N VAL A 142 2.57 -5.20 11.34
CA VAL A 142 3.14 -6.09 12.35
C VAL A 142 2.07 -6.68 13.26
N SER A 143 2.38 -7.86 13.80
CA SER A 143 1.51 -8.55 14.75
C SER A 143 1.32 -7.75 16.03
N LEU A 144 0.13 -7.81 16.62
CA LEU A 144 -0.18 -7.30 17.96
C LEU A 144 0.80 -7.85 19.02
N THR A 145 1.32 -9.05 18.83
CA THR A 145 2.31 -9.65 19.73
C THR A 145 3.56 -8.78 19.91
N TRP A 146 3.97 -8.03 18.88
CA TRP A 146 5.08 -7.07 18.98
C TRP A 146 4.85 -6.03 20.08
N VAL A 147 3.65 -5.45 20.09
CA VAL A 147 3.25 -4.44 21.08
C VAL A 147 3.16 -5.07 22.47
N THR A 148 2.56 -6.26 22.56
CA THR A 148 2.43 -7.01 23.82
C THR A 148 3.79 -7.35 24.42
N ASP A 149 4.76 -7.78 23.60
CA ASP A 149 6.10 -8.15 24.05
C ASP A 149 6.92 -6.91 24.45
N MET A 150 6.87 -5.83 23.66
CA MET A 150 7.47 -4.53 24.04
C MET A 150 6.95 -4.03 25.39
N ARG A 151 5.63 -4.16 25.61
CA ARG A 151 5.00 -3.80 26.88
C ARG A 151 5.49 -4.67 28.04
N ARG A 152 5.47 -6.00 27.88
CA ARG A 152 5.86 -6.97 28.91
C ARG A 152 7.27 -6.70 29.41
N GLU A 153 8.17 -6.38 28.49
CA GLU A 153 9.61 -6.28 28.77
C GLU A 153 10.10 -4.85 28.94
N ARG A 154 9.23 -3.86 28.68
CA ARG A 154 9.52 -2.42 28.78
C ARG A 154 10.74 -2.01 27.94
N THR A 155 10.86 -2.58 26.74
CA THR A 155 11.94 -2.29 25.80
C THR A 155 11.43 -2.23 24.36
N ILE A 156 12.14 -1.51 23.50
CA ILE A 156 11.87 -1.52 22.06
C ILE A 156 12.38 -2.85 21.50
N ARG A 157 11.49 -3.63 20.90
CA ARG A 157 11.83 -4.87 20.21
C ARG A 157 11.96 -4.61 18.71
N ASP A 158 12.84 -5.38 18.07
CA ASP A 158 12.88 -5.43 16.62
C ASP A 158 11.54 -5.92 16.09
N TRP A 159 10.96 -5.14 15.18
CA TRP A 159 9.65 -5.34 14.59
C TRP A 159 9.69 -6.38 13.45
N SER A 160 10.86 -6.63 12.86
CA SER A 160 11.03 -7.47 11.67
C SER A 160 10.49 -8.90 11.86
N GLN A 161 10.75 -9.50 13.01
CA GLN A 161 10.29 -10.84 13.39
C GLN A 161 8.77 -10.94 13.59
N TYR A 162 8.07 -9.80 13.68
CA TYR A 162 6.62 -9.71 13.85
C TYR A 162 5.90 -9.29 12.58
N LEU A 163 6.61 -9.17 11.44
CA LEU A 163 6.00 -8.86 10.16
C LEU A 163 4.94 -9.90 9.79
N LEU A 164 3.77 -9.40 9.42
CA LEU A 164 2.71 -10.23 8.88
C LEU A 164 2.93 -10.51 7.38
N PRO A 165 2.30 -11.52 6.79
CA PRO A 165 2.21 -11.63 5.33
C PRO A 165 1.49 -10.40 4.75
N GLN A 166 1.84 -9.95 3.55
CA GLN A 166 1.14 -8.85 2.89
C GLN A 166 -0.31 -9.21 2.54
N GLY A 167 -0.56 -10.49 2.30
CA GLY A 167 -1.88 -11.04 2.03
C GLY A 167 -1.80 -12.46 1.48
N PHE A 168 -2.96 -13.02 1.18
CA PHE A 168 -3.09 -14.23 0.38
C PHE A 168 -3.58 -13.83 -1.01
N SER A 169 -2.85 -14.19 -2.06
CA SER A 169 -3.30 -13.97 -3.44
C SER A 169 -4.13 -15.17 -3.89
N GLU A 170 -5.38 -14.91 -4.27
CA GLU A 170 -6.25 -15.95 -4.83
C GLU A 170 -5.81 -16.38 -6.22
N ILE A 171 -5.14 -15.50 -6.96
CA ILE A 171 -4.64 -15.82 -8.30
C ILE A 171 -3.39 -16.69 -8.23
N LEU A 172 -2.46 -16.36 -7.33
CA LEU A 172 -1.20 -17.11 -7.18
C LEU A 172 -1.31 -18.29 -6.20
N LYS A 173 -2.42 -18.40 -5.46
CA LYS A 173 -2.68 -19.42 -4.44
C LYS A 173 -1.58 -19.52 -3.38
N LEU A 174 -1.00 -18.39 -2.99
CA LEU A 174 0.08 -18.31 -2.00
C LEU A 174 -0.02 -17.05 -1.13
N ARG A 175 0.63 -17.11 0.05
CA ARG A 175 0.83 -15.94 0.91
C ARG A 175 2.09 -15.19 0.49
N THR A 176 2.00 -13.88 0.33
CA THR A 176 3.12 -13.04 -0.07
C THR A 176 3.74 -12.32 1.13
N SER A 177 5.05 -12.10 1.07
CA SER A 177 5.76 -11.27 2.05
C SER A 177 5.56 -9.79 1.77
N GLN A 178 5.60 -8.96 2.81
CA GLN A 178 5.58 -7.51 2.66
C GLN A 178 6.88 -6.99 2.03
N MET A 179 6.75 -5.95 1.22
CA MET A 179 7.86 -5.18 0.66
C MET A 179 8.10 -3.93 1.53
N VAL A 180 8.98 -4.06 2.52
CA VAL A 180 9.29 -3.01 3.51
C VAL A 180 10.78 -2.74 3.56
N ASP A 181 11.14 -1.50 3.91
CA ASP A 181 12.51 -1.15 4.24
C ASP A 181 12.87 -1.76 5.60
N MET A 182 13.93 -2.56 5.69
CA MET A 182 14.35 -3.18 6.95
C MET A 182 14.94 -2.16 7.94
N ASP A 183 15.34 -0.98 7.46
CA ASP A 183 15.75 0.16 8.26
C ASP A 183 14.59 1.11 8.59
N TRP A 184 13.34 0.67 8.37
CA TRP A 184 12.15 1.47 8.63
C TRP A 184 12.16 2.15 10.01
N GLY A 185 11.89 3.45 10.01
CA GLY A 185 11.89 4.27 11.22
C GLY A 185 13.27 4.66 11.78
N ASN A 186 14.38 4.31 11.13
CA ASN A 186 15.72 4.81 11.52
C ASN A 186 16.02 6.21 10.97
N SER A 187 15.25 6.68 9.98
CA SER A 187 15.35 8.03 9.41
C SER A 187 13.99 8.73 9.40
N PRO A 188 13.90 10.03 9.73
CA PRO A 188 12.66 10.81 9.60
C PRO A 188 12.23 10.98 8.12
N GLU A 189 13.13 10.75 7.17
CA GLU A 189 12.80 10.84 5.74
C GLU A 189 11.81 9.74 5.30
N HIS A 190 11.75 8.61 6.02
CA HIS A 190 10.77 7.54 5.76
C HIS A 190 9.33 8.01 5.90
N THR A 191 9.03 8.95 6.81
CA THR A 191 7.68 9.48 6.98
C THR A 191 7.44 10.75 6.14
N LYS A 192 8.45 11.61 5.97
CA LYS A 192 8.32 12.82 5.13
C LYS A 192 8.10 12.49 3.65
N ARG A 193 8.81 11.49 3.12
CA ARG A 193 8.73 11.05 1.73
C ARG A 193 7.97 9.73 1.62
N ILE A 194 6.87 9.60 2.37
CA ILE A 194 6.11 8.34 2.47
C ILE A 194 5.60 7.83 1.11
N MET A 195 5.26 8.75 0.21
CA MET A 195 4.81 8.41 -1.14
C MET A 195 5.95 7.90 -2.03
N ASP A 196 7.22 8.19 -1.71
CA ASP A 196 8.40 7.86 -2.51
C ASP A 196 9.22 6.70 -1.92
N ASN A 197 8.63 5.93 -1.00
CA ASN A 197 9.28 4.78 -0.39
C ASN A 197 9.73 3.75 -1.45
N PRO A 198 11.05 3.53 -1.63
CA PRO A 198 11.59 2.68 -2.69
C PRO A 198 11.36 1.18 -2.45
N ALA A 199 11.07 0.75 -1.21
CA ALA A 199 10.80 -0.66 -0.93
C ALA A 199 9.48 -1.11 -1.58
N SER A 200 8.46 -0.25 -1.53
CA SER A 200 7.13 -0.53 -2.09
C SER A 200 7.14 -0.58 -3.62
N ALA A 201 6.31 -1.44 -4.22
CA ALA A 201 6.38 -1.77 -5.65
C ALA A 201 6.00 -0.66 -6.62
N LYS A 202 5.29 0.38 -6.15
CA LYS A 202 4.77 1.50 -6.94
C LYS A 202 4.23 1.08 -8.32
N LEU A 203 3.33 0.08 -8.33
CA LEU A 203 2.82 -0.59 -9.53
C LEU A 203 2.17 0.34 -10.57
N PHE A 204 1.70 1.52 -10.16
CA PHE A 204 1.09 2.52 -11.02
C PHE A 204 1.95 3.79 -11.17
N ALA A 205 3.26 3.70 -10.93
CA ALA A 205 4.17 4.84 -11.11
C ALA A 205 3.99 5.47 -12.51
N GLY A 206 3.74 6.78 -12.54
CA GLY A 206 3.55 7.53 -13.78
C GLY A 206 2.16 7.42 -14.41
N CYS A 207 1.23 6.67 -13.82
CA CYS A 207 -0.09 6.45 -14.40
C CYS A 207 -1.14 7.46 -13.91
N SER A 208 -2.05 7.83 -14.81
CA SER A 208 -3.31 8.51 -14.52
C SER A 208 -4.46 7.51 -14.52
N ILE A 209 -5.25 7.48 -13.44
CA ILE A 209 -6.24 6.43 -13.21
C ILE A 209 -7.62 7.03 -12.99
N LEU A 210 -8.61 6.54 -13.75
CA LEU A 210 -10.02 6.84 -13.53
C LEU A 210 -10.63 5.73 -12.67
N CYS A 211 -11.22 6.09 -11.54
CA CYS A 211 -12.02 5.20 -10.70
C CYS A 211 -13.50 5.47 -10.93
N VAL A 212 -14.27 4.41 -11.19
CA VAL A 212 -15.71 4.50 -11.39
C VAL A 212 -16.41 3.85 -10.21
N THR A 213 -17.32 4.58 -9.56
CA THR A 213 -18.09 4.15 -8.39
C THR A 213 -19.58 4.26 -8.67
N GLU A 214 -20.41 3.43 -8.03
CA GLU A 214 -21.88 3.59 -8.05
C GLU A 214 -22.38 4.43 -6.87
N GLU A 215 -21.53 4.57 -5.84
CA GLU A 215 -21.82 5.44 -4.71
C GLU A 215 -21.59 6.88 -5.15
N THR A 216 -22.66 7.67 -5.19
CA THR A 216 -22.55 9.11 -5.45
C THR A 216 -21.53 9.72 -4.50
N PRO A 217 -20.52 10.46 -4.97
CA PRO A 217 -19.64 11.22 -4.12
C PRO A 217 -20.48 12.36 -3.56
N SER A 218 -21.24 12.05 -2.51
CA SER A 218 -21.83 13.06 -1.65
C SER A 218 -20.74 14.09 -1.33
N ALA A 219 -21.14 15.37 -1.29
CA ALA A 219 -20.26 16.49 -0.95
C ALA A 219 -19.54 16.27 0.40
N GLN A 220 -20.05 15.36 1.23
CA GLN A 220 -19.35 14.76 2.34
C GLN A 220 -18.92 13.36 1.92
N LEU A 221 -17.68 13.23 1.44
CA LEU A 221 -16.97 11.94 1.44
C LEU A 221 -16.88 11.50 2.89
N ASP A 222 -17.88 10.71 3.31
CA ASP A 222 -17.93 10.16 4.65
C ASP A 222 -16.60 9.50 4.96
N THR A 223 -16.07 9.82 6.13
CA THR A 223 -14.87 9.25 6.76
C THR A 223 -15.01 7.76 7.05
N SER A 224 -15.97 7.07 6.43
CA SER A 224 -16.14 5.64 6.52
C SER A 224 -14.86 4.96 6.02
N ALA A 225 -14.34 4.03 6.83
CA ALA A 225 -13.06 3.40 6.62
C ALA A 225 -12.99 2.53 5.34
N THR A 226 -14.08 2.42 4.57
CA THR A 226 -14.26 1.53 3.42
C THR A 226 -14.91 2.18 2.20
N GLY A 227 -15.00 3.51 2.16
CA GLY A 227 -15.57 4.25 1.02
C GLY A 227 -14.59 4.42 -0.17
N PRO A 228 -15.08 4.94 -1.32
CA PRO A 228 -14.30 5.16 -2.55
C PRO A 228 -13.02 5.97 -2.33
N LYS A 229 -13.06 6.93 -1.39
CA LYS A 229 -11.89 7.70 -0.93
C LYS A 229 -10.70 6.81 -0.56
N SER A 230 -10.95 5.82 0.28
CA SER A 230 -9.91 4.95 0.82
C SER A 230 -9.28 4.10 -0.29
N LEU A 231 -10.07 3.70 -1.29
CA LEU A 231 -9.60 2.93 -2.44
C LEU A 231 -8.74 3.79 -3.36
N ALA A 232 -9.14 5.03 -3.65
CA ALA A 232 -8.29 5.98 -4.39
C ALA A 232 -6.98 6.30 -3.65
N MET A 233 -7.02 6.48 -2.33
CA MET A 233 -5.80 6.67 -1.54
C MET A 233 -4.84 5.49 -1.69
N ILE A 234 -5.35 4.26 -1.71
CA ILE A 234 -4.54 3.06 -1.95
C ILE A 234 -3.94 3.09 -3.35
N ILE A 235 -4.73 3.41 -4.39
CA ILE A 235 -4.27 3.48 -5.78
C ILE A 235 -3.19 4.56 -5.95
N LEU A 236 -3.37 5.72 -5.31
CA LEU A 236 -2.38 6.79 -5.28
C LEU A 236 -1.10 6.34 -4.55
N ALA A 237 -1.22 5.65 -3.42
CA ALA A 237 -0.10 5.08 -2.68
C ALA A 237 0.63 3.97 -3.45
N MET A 238 -0.08 3.22 -4.30
CA MET A 238 0.47 2.28 -5.28
C MET A 238 1.24 2.97 -6.41
N GLY A 239 1.38 4.29 -6.38
CA GLY A 239 2.31 5.05 -7.21
C GLY A 239 1.66 5.89 -8.29
N ALA A 240 0.34 5.84 -8.48
CA ALA A 240 -0.37 6.65 -9.45
C ALA A 240 -0.12 8.15 -9.20
N ASP A 241 0.03 8.92 -10.27
CA ASP A 241 0.28 10.36 -10.18
C ASP A 241 -1.02 11.14 -10.03
N TYR A 242 -2.08 10.64 -10.67
CA TYR A 242 -3.41 11.23 -10.70
C TYR A 242 -4.46 10.15 -10.55
N VAL A 243 -5.41 10.36 -9.63
CA VAL A 243 -6.57 9.49 -9.47
C VAL A 243 -7.82 10.35 -9.46
N GLU A 244 -8.70 10.11 -10.42
CA GLU A 244 -10.02 10.74 -10.50
C GLU A 244 -11.11 9.74 -10.15
N ILE A 245 -12.12 10.16 -9.41
CA ILE A 245 -13.30 9.36 -9.10
C ILE A 245 -14.53 10.03 -9.69
N VAL A 246 -15.33 9.23 -10.39
CA VAL A 246 -16.60 9.62 -11.00
C VAL A 246 -17.67 8.56 -10.77
N ASP A 247 -18.93 8.97 -10.83
CA ASP A 247 -20.08 8.05 -10.81
C ASP A 247 -20.25 7.32 -12.14
N CYS A 248 -20.09 8.07 -13.23
CA CYS A 248 -20.21 7.56 -14.58
C CYS A 248 -18.94 7.87 -15.37
N VAL A 249 -18.55 6.96 -16.27
CA VAL A 249 -17.43 7.18 -17.21
C VAL A 249 -17.66 8.41 -18.09
N ALA A 250 -18.92 8.77 -18.33
CA ALA A 250 -19.30 9.96 -19.07
C ALA A 250 -18.92 11.27 -18.34
N ASP A 251 -18.81 11.24 -17.01
CA ASP A 251 -18.54 12.42 -16.16
C ASP A 251 -17.05 12.71 -15.97
N ARG A 252 -16.19 11.95 -16.64
CA ARG A 252 -14.74 12.09 -16.54
C ARG A 252 -14.27 13.45 -17.07
N SER A 253 -13.18 13.94 -16.50
CA SER A 253 -12.43 15.05 -17.05
C SER A 253 -11.80 14.68 -18.40
N LYS A 254 -11.33 15.70 -19.14
CA LYS A 254 -10.61 15.54 -20.42
C LYS A 254 -9.18 14.99 -20.25
N THR A 255 -8.82 14.54 -19.05
CA THR A 255 -7.50 13.97 -18.77
C THR A 255 -7.38 12.62 -19.47
N ALA A 256 -6.20 12.32 -20.01
CA ALA A 256 -5.93 10.99 -20.55
C ALA A 256 -5.67 10.01 -19.40
N PHE A 257 -6.28 8.83 -19.46
CA PHE A 257 -6.16 7.80 -18.43
C PHE A 257 -5.47 6.56 -18.98
N ASP A 258 -4.57 5.97 -18.20
CA ASP A 258 -3.92 4.69 -18.51
C ASP A 258 -4.78 3.51 -18.05
N TYR A 259 -5.47 3.69 -16.92
CA TYR A 259 -6.32 2.67 -16.31
C TYR A 259 -7.69 3.20 -15.93
N VAL A 260 -8.66 2.29 -16.00
CA VAL A 260 -10.03 2.49 -15.53
C VAL A 260 -10.33 1.41 -14.53
N ILE A 261 -10.60 1.79 -13.29
CA ILE A 261 -10.81 0.86 -12.20
C ILE A 261 -12.24 0.99 -11.70
N TYR A 262 -13.04 -0.05 -11.90
CA TYR A 262 -14.37 -0.13 -11.31
C TYR A 262 -14.26 -0.54 -9.84
N LEU A 263 -14.79 0.30 -8.96
CA LEU A 263 -14.74 0.11 -7.50
C LEU A 263 -15.87 -0.78 -6.95
N LYS A 264 -16.73 -1.33 -7.81
CA LYS A 264 -17.87 -2.17 -7.42
C LYS A 264 -17.47 -3.34 -6.51
N ARG A 265 -18.33 -3.64 -5.53
CA ARG A 265 -18.20 -4.81 -4.64
C ARG A 265 -18.88 -6.07 -5.20
N SER A 266 -19.88 -5.94 -6.06
CA SER A 266 -20.58 -7.08 -6.67
C SER A 266 -19.80 -7.60 -7.88
N GLN A 267 -19.62 -8.93 -7.94
CA GLN A 267 -18.82 -9.64 -8.94
C GLN A 267 -19.42 -9.68 -10.35
N PHE A 268 -20.34 -8.77 -10.70
CA PHE A 268 -21.02 -8.80 -11.99
C PHE A 268 -20.55 -7.67 -12.89
N GLU A 269 -19.94 -8.11 -13.99
CA GLU A 269 -19.77 -7.44 -15.28
C GLU A 269 -19.37 -5.97 -15.19
N VAL A 270 -18.08 -5.72 -15.43
CA VAL A 270 -17.65 -4.47 -16.06
C VAL A 270 -18.65 -4.24 -17.21
N PRO A 271 -19.43 -3.15 -17.23
CA PRO A 271 -20.39 -2.94 -18.31
C PRO A 271 -19.64 -3.08 -19.63
N ASP A 272 -20.24 -3.72 -20.64
CA ASP A 272 -19.70 -3.80 -22.00
C ASP A 272 -19.62 -2.37 -22.59
N VAL A 273 -18.69 -1.55 -22.09
CA VAL A 273 -18.42 -0.20 -22.56
C VAL A 273 -17.47 -0.33 -23.74
N ASP A 274 -17.97 -0.67 -24.93
CA ASP A 274 -17.18 -0.79 -26.18
C ASP A 274 -15.77 -1.37 -25.93
N ILE A 275 -15.68 -2.41 -25.08
CA ILE A 275 -14.42 -3.01 -24.68
C ILE A 275 -14.05 -3.90 -25.85
N GLN A 276 -13.23 -3.37 -26.75
CA GLN A 276 -12.65 -4.21 -27.77
C GLN A 276 -11.76 -5.27 -27.08
N VAL A 277 -11.74 -6.42 -27.76
CA VAL A 277 -11.06 -7.68 -27.42
C VAL A 277 -9.82 -7.46 -26.52
N ASP A 278 -9.74 -8.20 -25.41
CA ASP A 278 -8.63 -8.26 -24.42
C ASP A 278 -8.62 -7.25 -23.24
N GLY A 279 -9.74 -6.56 -22.99
CA GLY A 279 -9.87 -5.70 -21.80
C GLY A 279 -9.19 -4.34 -21.96
N GLU A 280 -9.07 -3.88 -23.20
CA GLU A 280 -8.65 -2.55 -23.59
C GLU A 280 -9.85 -1.83 -24.21
N ALA A 281 -10.16 -0.64 -23.70
CA ALA A 281 -11.16 0.24 -24.31
C ALA A 281 -10.42 1.30 -25.14
N LEU A 282 -10.93 1.63 -26.33
CA LEU A 282 -10.41 2.76 -27.10
C LEU A 282 -11.10 4.03 -26.63
N TRP A 283 -10.39 4.87 -25.88
CA TRP A 283 -10.87 6.18 -25.43
C TRP A 283 -10.03 7.29 -26.03
N ASP A 284 -10.70 8.22 -26.73
CA ASP A 284 -10.08 9.33 -27.46
C ASP A 284 -8.94 8.87 -28.40
N GLY A 285 -9.14 7.68 -29.02
CA GLY A 285 -8.15 7.05 -29.90
C GLY A 285 -6.95 6.39 -29.20
N ARG A 286 -7.00 6.22 -27.87
CA ARG A 286 -5.97 5.56 -27.07
C ARG A 286 -6.50 4.30 -26.40
N ALA A 287 -5.68 3.25 -26.33
CA ALA A 287 -6.01 2.05 -25.57
C ALA A 287 -5.92 2.33 -24.06
N VAL A 288 -6.99 2.02 -23.32
CA VAL A 288 -7.11 2.21 -21.87
C VAL A 288 -7.41 0.88 -21.22
N LYS A 289 -6.67 0.55 -20.15
CA LYS A 289 -6.79 -0.75 -19.48
C LYS A 289 -7.92 -0.74 -18.46
N VAL A 290 -8.97 -1.50 -18.72
CA VAL A 290 -10.15 -1.56 -17.84
C VAL A 290 -10.02 -2.72 -16.85
N ARG A 291 -10.07 -2.44 -15.55
CA ARG A 291 -9.82 -3.41 -14.48
C ARG A 291 -10.83 -3.26 -13.34
N SER A 292 -10.94 -4.30 -12.52
CA SER A 292 -11.74 -4.26 -11.28
C SER A 292 -10.87 -3.93 -10.07
N TRP A 293 -11.50 -3.41 -9.00
CA TRP A 293 -10.82 -3.25 -7.72
C TRP A 293 -10.20 -4.56 -7.19
N ASN A 294 -10.84 -5.70 -7.43
CA ASN A 294 -10.28 -6.98 -6.99
C ASN A 294 -8.96 -7.31 -7.70
N TRP A 295 -8.84 -7.00 -9.00
CA TRP A 295 -7.57 -7.13 -9.72
C TRP A 295 -6.51 -6.21 -9.13
N THR A 296 -6.84 -4.95 -8.84
CA THR A 296 -5.91 -3.99 -8.22
C THR A 296 -5.41 -4.46 -6.86
N LYS A 297 -6.32 -4.96 -6.02
CA LYS A 297 -6.00 -5.57 -4.73
C LYS A 297 -5.11 -6.80 -4.87
N GLU A 298 -5.40 -7.69 -5.80
CA GLU A 298 -4.55 -8.86 -6.08
C GLU A 298 -3.16 -8.44 -6.57
N CYS A 299 -3.06 -7.42 -7.43
CA CYS A 299 -1.77 -6.88 -7.87
C CYS A 299 -0.97 -6.30 -6.71
N LEU A 300 -1.63 -5.56 -5.82
CA LEU A 300 -1.00 -5.04 -4.61
C LEU A 300 -0.48 -6.18 -3.72
N ILE A 301 -1.29 -7.21 -3.45
CA ILE A 301 -0.87 -8.37 -2.65
C ILE A 301 0.27 -9.13 -3.32
N ALA A 302 0.22 -9.29 -4.65
CA ALA A 302 1.23 -9.99 -5.44
C ALA A 302 2.52 -9.18 -5.68
N ASN A 303 2.53 -7.89 -5.31
CA ASN A 303 3.59 -6.92 -5.60
C ASN A 303 3.98 -6.81 -7.08
N ARG A 304 3.03 -7.09 -7.98
CA ARG A 304 3.23 -7.05 -9.43
C ARG A 304 1.91 -6.84 -10.15
N LEU A 305 1.94 -6.27 -11.34
CA LEU A 305 0.77 -6.26 -12.22
C LEU A 305 0.49 -7.68 -12.71
N LEU A 306 -0.74 -8.16 -12.49
CA LEU A 306 -1.15 -9.50 -12.90
C LEU A 306 -1.73 -9.46 -14.32
N PRO A 307 -1.52 -10.51 -15.13
CA PRO A 307 -2.10 -10.60 -16.47
C PRO A 307 -3.63 -10.61 -16.41
N VAL A 308 -4.26 -10.12 -17.48
CA VAL A 308 -5.70 -10.26 -17.66
C VAL A 308 -5.98 -11.73 -17.88
N ARG A 309 -6.97 -12.29 -17.18
CA ARG A 309 -7.49 -13.61 -17.55
C ARG A 309 -8.19 -13.46 -18.89
N SER A 310 -7.54 -13.86 -19.98
CA SER A 310 -8.23 -14.02 -21.25
C SER A 310 -9.35 -15.06 -21.02
N SER A 311 -10.57 -14.71 -21.39
CA SER A 311 -11.77 -15.56 -21.23
C SER A 311 -11.73 -16.83 -22.11
N SER A 312 -10.61 -17.10 -22.78
CA SER A 312 -10.40 -18.19 -23.74
C SER A 312 -9.98 -19.53 -23.12
N ALA A 313 -9.90 -19.67 -21.80
CA ALA A 313 -9.67 -20.97 -21.14
C ALA A 313 -10.89 -21.41 -20.32
N ARG A 314 -12.00 -21.71 -21.01
CA ARG A 314 -12.98 -22.69 -20.52
C ARG A 314 -12.62 -24.02 -21.18
N LEU A 315 -11.93 -24.89 -20.43
CA LEU A 315 -11.92 -26.33 -20.69
C LEU A 315 -13.26 -26.92 -20.25
#